data_AF-A0A6A8NHV3-F1
#
_entry.id   AF-A0A6A8NHV3-F1
#
_cell.length_a   1.000
_cell.length_b   1.000
_cell.length_c   1.000
_cell.angle_alpha   90.00
_cell.angle_beta   90.00
_cell.angle_gamma   90.00
#
_symmetry.space_group_name_H-M   'P 1'
#
loop_
_entity.id
_entity.type
_entity.pdbx_description
1 polymer ?
#
loop_
_entity_poly.entity_id
_entity_poly.type
_entity_poly.pdbx_seq_one_letter_code
_entity_poly.pdbx_strand_id
1 'polypeptide(L)'
;METITLTTEELSQRIAKEVEKQLAEQKKPKINYGLKFSKEVEAWLEKQGDDRKIILNQKGAIYEAVKACLNINRMSELTEENYHLAVNVFDQQKIFFKKRVFPLEQEA
;
A
#
# COMPACT_ATOMS: atom_id res chain seq x y z
N MET A 1 -49.81 -0.01 13.82
CA MET A 1 -48.55 -0.49 13.23
C MET A 1 -48.89 -1.00 11.84
N GLU A 2 -48.48 -0.30 10.79
CA GLU A 2 -48.66 -0.80 9.42
C GLU A 2 -47.69 -1.97 9.19
N THR A 3 -48.24 -3.16 9.05
CA THR A 3 -47.50 -4.32 8.56
C THR A 3 -47.29 -4.15 7.06
N ILE A 4 -46.06 -3.86 6.66
CA ILE A 4 -45.65 -3.87 5.25
C ILE A 4 -45.67 -5.33 4.78
N THR A 5 -46.76 -5.76 4.16
CA THR A 5 -46.84 -7.05 3.47
C THR A 5 -46.14 -6.93 2.13
N LEU A 6 -44.84 -7.26 2.11
CA LEU A 6 -44.11 -7.50 0.87
C LEU A 6 -44.62 -8.78 0.23
N THR A 7 -44.85 -8.74 -1.07
CA THR A 7 -45.13 -9.95 -1.84
C THR A 7 -43.89 -10.84 -1.88
N THR A 8 -44.10 -12.15 -2.06
CA THR A 8 -43.01 -13.12 -2.21
C THR A 8 -42.07 -12.74 -3.37
N GLU A 9 -42.60 -12.14 -4.42
CA GLU A 9 -41.86 -11.61 -5.57
C GLU A 9 -40.88 -10.49 -5.14
N GLU A 10 -41.35 -9.51 -4.38
CA GLU A 10 -40.54 -8.36 -3.93
C GLU A 10 -39.46 -8.77 -2.93
N LEU A 11 -39.77 -9.72 -2.04
CA LEU A 11 -38.79 -10.33 -1.14
C LEU A 11 -37.70 -11.06 -1.92
N SER A 12 -38.07 -11.84 -2.93
CA SER A 12 -37.13 -12.57 -3.78
C SER A 12 -36.20 -11.62 -4.54
N GLN A 13 -36.73 -10.52 -5.07
CA GLN A 13 -35.93 -9.49 -5.76
C GLN A 13 -34.95 -8.77 -4.81
N ARG A 14 -35.36 -8.49 -3.57
CA ARG A 14 -34.47 -7.88 -2.56
C ARG A 14 -33.34 -8.81 -2.17
N ILE A 15 -33.65 -10.09 -1.97
CA ILE A 15 -32.64 -11.12 -1.66
C ILE A 15 -31.66 -11.27 -2.83
N ALA A 16 -32.15 -11.33 -4.06
CA ALA A 16 -31.29 -11.44 -5.25
C ALA A 16 -30.32 -10.25 -5.37
N LYS A 17 -30.81 -9.01 -5.17
CA LYS A 17 -29.96 -7.80 -5.18
C LYS A 17 -28.89 -7.82 -4.08
N GLU A 18 -29.26 -8.26 -2.88
CA GLU A 18 -28.32 -8.32 -1.76
C GLU A 18 -27.26 -9.42 -1.97
N VAL A 19 -27.67 -10.57 -2.51
CA VAL A 19 -26.76 -11.66 -2.90
C VAL A 19 -25.80 -11.20 -4.01
N GLU A 20 -26.29 -10.50 -5.04
CA GLU A 20 -25.44 -9.95 -6.10
C GLU A 20 -24.44 -8.93 -5.57
N LYS A 21 -24.86 -8.06 -4.65
CA LYS A 21 -23.97 -7.08 -4.00
C LYS A 21 -22.87 -7.76 -3.20
N GLN A 22 -23.22 -8.77 -2.38
CA GLN A 22 -22.23 -9.55 -1.62
C GLN A 22 -21.29 -10.33 -2.54
N LEU A 23 -21.79 -10.89 -3.64
CA LEU A 23 -20.97 -11.54 -4.67
C LEU A 23 -20.03 -10.55 -5.36
N ALA A 24 -20.49 -9.34 -5.65
CA ALA A 24 -19.66 -8.29 -6.25
C ALA A 24 -18.56 -7.83 -5.28
N GLU A 25 -18.85 -7.74 -3.98
CA GLU A 25 -17.87 -7.43 -2.94
C GLU A 25 -16.86 -8.57 -2.75
N GLN A 26 -17.29 -9.83 -2.78
CA GLN A 26 -16.39 -11.00 -2.71
C GLN A 26 -15.51 -11.17 -3.96
N LYS A 27 -16.01 -10.77 -5.13
CA LYS A 27 -15.26 -10.80 -6.39
C LYS A 27 -14.24 -9.66 -6.52
N LYS A 28 -14.20 -8.69 -5.60
CA LYS A 28 -13.15 -7.67 -5.61
C LYS A 28 -11.80 -8.35 -5.40
N PRO A 29 -10.83 -8.14 -6.31
CA PRO A 29 -9.49 -8.68 -6.11
C PRO A 29 -8.94 -8.15 -4.78
N LYS A 30 -8.62 -9.06 -3.86
CA LYS A 30 -7.96 -8.69 -2.60
C LYS A 30 -6.58 -8.12 -2.93
N ILE A 31 -6.45 -6.80 -2.82
CA ILE A 31 -5.18 -6.12 -3.06
C ILE A 31 -4.22 -6.51 -1.94
N ASN A 32 -3.06 -7.07 -2.32
CA ASN A 32 -1.97 -7.26 -1.38
C ASN A 32 -1.17 -5.95 -1.28
N TYR A 33 -1.47 -5.16 -0.27
CA TYR A 33 -0.84 -3.85 -0.06
C TYR A 33 0.66 -3.97 0.26
N GLY A 34 1.10 -5.06 0.88
CA GLY A 34 2.53 -5.36 1.06
C GLY A 34 3.28 -5.51 -0.27
N LEU A 35 2.70 -6.26 -1.20
CA LEU A 35 3.25 -6.43 -2.55
C LEU A 35 3.18 -5.12 -3.35
N LYS A 36 2.06 -4.39 -3.25
CA LYS A 36 1.88 -3.09 -3.91
C LYS A 36 2.97 -2.10 -3.45
N PHE A 37 3.17 -1.98 -2.15
CA PHE A 37 4.22 -1.14 -1.57
C PHE A 37 5.62 -1.59 -2.00
N SER A 38 5.88 -2.90 -2.00
CA SER A 38 7.18 -3.44 -2.40
C SER A 38 7.58 -3.03 -3.82
N LYS A 39 6.62 -3.05 -4.76
CA LYS A 39 6.83 -2.61 -6.14
C LYS A 39 7.15 -1.12 -6.25
N GLU A 40 6.51 -0.28 -5.43
CA GLU A 40 6.80 1.16 -5.41
C GLU A 40 8.23 1.44 -4.93
N VAL A 41 8.69 0.71 -3.91
CA VAL A 41 10.07 0.81 -3.41
C VAL A 41 11.08 0.33 -4.46
N GLU A 42 10.83 -0.83 -5.08
CA GLU A 42 11.69 -1.39 -6.12
C GLU A 42 11.82 -0.45 -7.33
N ALA A 43 10.70 0.06 -7.84
CA ALA A 43 10.69 0.97 -8.99
C ALA A 43 11.42 2.30 -8.72
N TRP A 44 11.51 2.72 -7.47
CA TRP A 44 12.29 3.89 -7.08
C TRP A 44 13.79 3.57 -6.95
N LEU A 45 14.14 2.44 -6.34
CA LEU A 45 15.53 2.01 -6.17
C LEU A 45 16.21 1.71 -7.52
N GLU A 46 15.49 1.10 -8.46
CA GLU A 46 15.99 0.83 -9.82
C GLU A 46 16.44 2.10 -10.55
N LYS A 47 15.82 3.26 -10.23
CA LYS A 47 16.15 4.55 -10.84
C LYS A 47 17.38 5.23 -10.23
N GLN A 48 17.87 4.75 -9.07
CA GLN A 48 19.04 5.34 -8.40
C GLN A 48 20.37 4.98 -9.09
N GLY A 49 20.39 3.88 -9.87
CA GLY A 49 21.60 3.37 -10.52
C GLY A 49 22.69 2.97 -9.53
N ASP A 50 22.31 2.61 -8.30
CA ASP A 50 23.23 2.19 -7.24
C ASP A 50 23.60 0.70 -7.37
N ASP A 51 24.69 0.31 -6.71
CA ASP A 51 25.09 -1.10 -6.64
C ASP A 51 24.04 -1.96 -5.95
N ARG A 52 23.93 -3.23 -6.39
CA ARG A 52 22.97 -4.21 -5.86
C ARG A 52 23.01 -4.33 -4.32
N LYS A 53 24.20 -4.27 -3.72
CA LYS A 53 24.37 -4.35 -2.26
C LYS A 53 23.78 -3.11 -1.56
N ILE A 54 23.97 -1.93 -2.15
CA ILE A 54 23.43 -0.66 -1.63
C ILE A 54 21.92 -0.67 -1.75
N ILE A 55 21.37 -1.08 -2.90
CA ILE A 55 19.93 -1.23 -3.14
C ILE A 55 19.29 -2.14 -2.08
N LEU A 56 19.88 -3.30 -1.79
CA LEU A 56 19.36 -4.23 -0.79
C LEU A 56 19.35 -3.61 0.63
N ASN A 57 20.40 -2.90 1.00
CA ASN A 57 20.48 -2.23 2.30
C ASN A 57 19.45 -1.10 2.42
N GLN A 58 19.31 -0.27 1.38
CA GLN A 58 18.30 0.80 1.34
C GLN A 58 16.88 0.21 1.42
N LYS A 59 16.59 -0.85 0.66
CA LYS A 59 15.31 -1.57 0.71
C LYS A 59 14.99 -2.07 2.12
N GLY A 60 15.96 -2.71 2.77
CA GLY A 60 15.83 -3.19 4.14
C GLY A 60 15.54 -2.06 5.12
N ALA A 61 16.31 -0.98 5.06
CA ALA A 61 16.11 0.19 5.93
C ALA A 61 14.72 0.82 5.77
N ILE A 62 14.24 0.95 4.53
CA ILE A 62 12.89 1.46 4.24
C ILE A 62 11.83 0.56 4.88
N TYR A 63 11.94 -0.77 4.75
CA TYR A 63 10.96 -1.70 5.32
C TYR A 63 10.97 -1.68 6.85
N GLU A 64 12.14 -1.63 7.48
CA GLU A 64 12.22 -1.50 8.94
C GLU A 64 11.62 -0.18 9.44
N ALA A 65 11.87 0.94 8.75
CA ALA A 65 11.28 2.23 9.10
C ALA A 65 9.75 2.18 9.02
N VAL A 66 9.19 1.61 7.95
CA VAL A 66 7.74 1.45 7.78
C VAL A 66 7.16 0.56 8.88
N LYS A 67 7.79 -0.60 9.15
CA LYS A 67 7.35 -1.49 10.24
C LYS A 67 7.33 -0.79 11.59
N ALA A 68 8.39 -0.04 11.92
CA ALA A 68 8.48 0.70 13.18
C ALA A 68 7.41 1.79 13.28
N CYS A 69 7.21 2.59 12.23
CA CYS A 69 6.22 3.67 12.24
C CYS A 69 4.77 3.19 12.31
N LEU A 70 4.47 2.05 11.68
CA LEU A 70 3.13 1.47 11.66
C LEU A 70 2.89 0.44 12.77
N ASN A 71 3.91 0.12 13.56
CA ASN A 71 3.88 -0.92 14.59
C ASN A 71 3.40 -2.29 14.05
N ILE A 72 3.94 -2.70 12.90
CA ILE A 72 3.65 -4.00 12.26
C ILE A 72 4.92 -4.86 12.18
N ASN A 73 4.76 -6.19 12.19
CA ASN A 73 5.92 -7.10 12.15
C ASN A 73 6.33 -7.51 10.73
N ARG A 74 5.36 -7.54 9.82
CA ARG A 74 5.53 -7.98 8.43
C ARG A 74 4.85 -7.00 7.48
N MET A 75 5.46 -6.79 6.31
CA MET A 75 4.86 -5.97 5.25
C MET A 75 3.53 -6.52 4.73
N SER A 76 3.27 -7.82 4.91
CA SER A 76 1.98 -8.45 4.60
C SER A 76 0.83 -7.98 5.49
N GLU A 77 1.12 -7.31 6.61
CA GLU A 77 0.13 -6.71 7.51
C GLU A 77 -0.31 -5.31 7.05
N LEU A 78 0.23 -4.80 5.93
CA LEU A 78 -0.29 -3.60 5.32
C LEU A 78 -1.72 -3.83 4.82
N THR A 79 -2.58 -2.87 5.14
CA THR A 79 -3.99 -2.81 4.79
C THR A 79 -4.26 -1.54 3.98
N GLU A 80 -5.45 -1.41 3.44
CA GLU A 80 -5.88 -0.19 2.77
C GLU A 80 -5.79 1.04 3.69
N GLU A 81 -6.20 0.88 4.95
CA GLU A 81 -6.29 1.95 5.95
C GLU A 81 -4.91 2.53 6.27
N ASN A 82 -3.87 1.70 6.31
CA ASN A 82 -2.54 2.11 6.74
C ASN A 82 -1.53 2.28 5.60
N TYR A 83 -1.92 1.92 4.36
CA TYR A 83 -1.07 2.01 3.18
C TYR A 83 -0.53 3.42 2.93
N HIS A 84 -1.38 4.43 3.05
CA HIS A 84 -1.01 5.82 2.80
C HIS A 84 0.09 6.31 3.76
N LEU A 85 0.07 5.86 5.01
CA LEU A 85 1.12 6.14 5.99
C LEU A 85 2.43 5.46 5.61
N ALA A 86 2.38 4.21 5.13
CA ALA A 86 3.57 3.50 4.65
C ALA A 86 4.25 4.24 3.48
N VAL A 87 3.45 4.74 2.53
CA VAL A 87 3.95 5.56 1.42
C VAL A 87 4.56 6.87 1.92
N ASN A 88 3.93 7.54 2.88
CA ASN A 88 4.47 8.77 3.47
C ASN A 88 5.82 8.53 4.19
N VAL A 89 5.93 7.46 4.98
CA VAL A 89 7.20 7.07 5.62
C VAL A 89 8.26 6.80 4.56
N PHE A 90 7.90 6.09 3.49
CA PHE A 90 8.81 5.86 2.37
C PHE A 90 9.28 7.18 1.74
N ASP A 91 8.38 8.12 1.46
CA ASP A 91 8.73 9.42 0.88
C ASP A 91 9.71 10.21 1.75
N GLN A 92 9.54 10.17 3.07
CA GLN A 92 10.51 10.75 4.01
C GLN A 92 11.87 10.05 3.94
N GLN A 93 11.88 8.71 3.85
CA GLN A 93 13.12 7.94 3.71
C GLN A 93 13.89 8.26 2.43
N LYS A 94 13.20 8.57 1.32
CA LYS A 94 13.85 8.94 0.04
C LYS A 94 14.82 10.11 0.19
N ILE A 95 14.57 11.03 1.13
CA ILE A 95 15.43 12.20 1.36
C ILE A 95 16.81 11.79 1.85
N PHE A 96 16.90 10.78 2.73
CA PHE A 96 18.16 10.32 3.30
C PHE A 96 19.05 9.58 2.30
N PHE A 97 18.43 8.97 1.29
CA PHE A 97 19.10 8.13 0.30
C PHE A 97 19.32 8.82 -1.05
N LYS A 98 18.69 9.97 -1.32
CA LYS A 98 19.03 10.78 -2.48
C LYS A 98 20.50 11.18 -2.39
N LYS A 99 21.29 10.87 -3.43
CA LYS A 99 22.66 11.37 -3.59
C LYS A 99 22.68 12.87 -3.31
N ARG A 100 23.44 13.30 -2.30
CA ARG A 100 23.74 14.72 -2.11
C ARG A 100 24.63 15.14 -3.27
N VAL A 101 24.08 15.87 -4.23
CA VAL A 101 24.90 16.68 -5.14
C VAL A 101 25.35 17.87 -4.31
N PHE A 102 26.48 17.72 -3.62
CA PHE A 102 27.19 18.88 -3.10
C PHE A 102 27.73 19.63 -4.32
N PRO A 103 27.52 20.95 -4.46
CA PRO A 103 28.31 21.72 -5.41
C PRO A 103 29.76 21.52 -5.01
N LEU A 104 30.54 20.88 -5.89
CA LEU A 104 31.99 20.93 -5.80
C LEU A 104 32.32 22.42 -5.78
N GLU A 105 32.93 22.89 -4.68
CA GLU A 105 33.50 24.21 -4.63
C GLU A 105 34.31 24.38 -5.92
N GLN A 106 33.92 25.37 -6.73
CA GLN A 106 34.75 25.83 -7.82
C GLN A 106 35.98 26.42 -7.15
N GLU A 107 37.01 25.61 -6.96
CA GLU A 107 38.33 26.09 -6.57
C GLU A 107 38.84 27.04 -7.67
N ALA A 108 39.44 28.12 -7.17
CA ALA A 108 39.79 29.38 -7.83
C ALA A 108 40.69 29.28 -9.07
#